data_AF-A0AAE1MIY5-F1
#
_entry.id   AF-A0AAE1MIY5-F1
#
_cell.length_a   1.000
_cell.length_b   1.000
_cell.length_c   1.000
_cell.angle_alpha   90.00
_cell.angle_beta   90.00
_cell.angle_gamma   90.00
#
_symmetry.space_group_name_H-M   'P 1'
#
loop_
_entity.id
_entity.type
_entity.pdbx_description
1 polymer ?
#
loop_
_entity_poly.entity_id
_entity_poly.type
_entity_poly.pdbx_seq_one_letter_code
_entity_poly.pdbx_strand_id
1 'polypeptide(L)'
;MEIAEQQEGVVSIAIANNKDTALAILLLIDSYQYDTLSESMKCTDRGREATEMSTFGGSRRKTRQQGNASSSAKIPLSISAAVSIKRKRVPLGTARSNSDQRRSSLPIQARLIYPILSSSLLGMAANEDIDIPALKPQPSQTDEKQDMQRNQSQLDVLQEKVMEVKACIQGSEEDARKELDVLWRRVKTTATLLTYLKSKARIMAVPHLAHTSCGIKQLEGVGLVDKNGIPLSGWSKNVDVSSFDSPDEESWIVMNRQHGLVDEHDAAYIGEMLKSIQMVADVMETLVKRVLLAESETTIEKEKVTLGQEEIQRKSAQLANMSMKLEEMERFALGTNSILNEMRQRVEDLVEETTRQRQRAAENEQELSRVKRDFESLKSYVSSLISVRETLLSSEKQFQSIEKLFERLVEKTTQLEGEKMQKEAEVRKLMEENVRLSSLLDKKEAQLLALNEQCKVMALNASNM
;
A
#
# COMPACT_ATOMS: atom_id res chain seq x y z
N MET A 1 22.81 -29.98 -15.69
CA MET A 1 22.14 -28.71 -15.35
C MET A 1 22.50 -28.23 -13.94
N GLU A 2 23.63 -28.66 -13.39
CA GLU A 2 24.00 -28.42 -11.97
C GLU A 2 25.44 -27.87 -11.84
N ILE A 3 26.07 -27.54 -12.98
CA ILE A 3 27.42 -26.91 -13.05
C ILE A 3 27.30 -25.42 -13.43
N ALA A 4 26.13 -24.96 -13.87
CA ALA A 4 25.90 -23.57 -14.28
C ALA A 4 25.69 -22.61 -13.09
N GLU A 5 25.16 -23.08 -11.95
CA GLU A 5 24.92 -22.24 -10.77
C GLU A 5 26.18 -21.95 -9.94
N GLN A 6 27.24 -22.75 -10.07
CA GLN A 6 28.50 -22.49 -9.35
C GLN A 6 29.42 -21.48 -10.06
N GLN A 7 29.17 -21.13 -11.33
CA GLN A 7 29.94 -20.09 -12.02
C GLN A 7 29.34 -18.68 -11.89
N GLU A 8 28.03 -18.52 -11.72
CA GLU A 8 27.42 -17.20 -11.50
C GLU A 8 27.78 -16.58 -10.14
N GLY A 9 28.02 -17.42 -9.13
CA GLY A 9 28.46 -16.96 -7.80
C GLY A 9 29.89 -16.41 -7.77
N VAL A 10 30.79 -16.93 -8.61
CA VAL A 10 32.20 -16.48 -8.65
C VAL A 10 32.35 -15.21 -9.50
N VAL A 11 31.53 -15.05 -10.54
CA VAL A 11 31.51 -13.83 -11.36
C VAL A 11 30.92 -12.64 -10.58
N SER A 12 29.92 -12.88 -9.72
CA SER A 12 29.30 -11.81 -8.92
C SER A 12 30.21 -11.24 -7.83
N ILE A 13 31.18 -12.02 -7.33
CA ILE A 13 32.13 -11.57 -6.29
C ILE A 13 33.31 -10.79 -6.90
N ALA A 14 33.65 -11.01 -8.18
CA ALA A 14 34.73 -10.28 -8.84
C ALA A 14 34.32 -8.86 -9.33
N ILE A 15 33.02 -8.61 -9.53
CA ILE A 15 32.51 -7.32 -10.05
C ILE A 15 32.39 -6.25 -8.96
N ALA A 16 32.40 -6.62 -7.67
CA ALA A 16 32.16 -5.70 -6.57
C ALA A 16 33.33 -4.73 -6.25
N ASN A 17 34.53 -4.93 -6.79
CA ASN A 17 35.73 -4.22 -6.33
C ASN A 17 36.40 -3.28 -7.35
N ASN A 18 35.84 -3.09 -8.54
CA ASN A 18 36.46 -2.17 -9.50
C ASN A 18 35.41 -1.34 -10.25
N LYS A 19 35.20 -0.10 -9.79
CA LYS A 19 34.25 0.86 -10.38
C LYS A 19 34.54 1.13 -11.86
N ASP A 20 35.79 1.02 -12.28
CA ASP A 20 36.20 1.27 -13.67
C ASP A 20 35.79 0.11 -14.60
N THR A 21 35.73 -1.12 -14.08
CA THR A 21 35.26 -2.30 -14.84
C THR A 21 33.74 -2.30 -15.00
N ALA A 22 33.00 -1.84 -13.99
CA ALA A 22 31.54 -1.69 -14.08
C ALA A 22 31.13 -0.62 -15.10
N LEU A 23 31.87 0.50 -15.17
CA LEU A 23 31.67 1.53 -16.19
C LEU A 23 31.98 1.03 -17.61
N ALA A 24 33.05 0.25 -17.79
CA ALA A 24 33.38 -0.33 -19.09
C ALA A 24 32.31 -1.32 -19.59
N ILE A 25 31.72 -2.12 -18.68
CA ILE A 25 30.65 -3.06 -19.02
C ILE A 25 29.35 -2.33 -19.36
N LEU A 26 28.99 -1.28 -18.61
CA LEU A 26 27.82 -0.45 -18.92
C LEU A 26 27.95 0.23 -20.29
N LEU A 27 29.15 0.74 -20.63
CA LEU A 27 29.40 1.34 -21.94
C LEU A 27 29.35 0.33 -23.10
N LEU A 28 29.75 -0.93 -22.85
CA LEU A 28 29.64 -2.00 -23.84
C LEU A 28 28.19 -2.48 -24.03
N ILE A 29 27.37 -2.45 -22.98
CA ILE A 29 25.94 -2.78 -23.07
C ILE A 29 25.18 -1.70 -23.84
N ASP A 30 25.50 -0.42 -23.60
CA ASP A 30 24.89 0.69 -24.33
C ASP A 30 25.29 0.70 -25.81
N SER A 31 26.53 0.35 -26.16
CA SER A 31 26.94 0.25 -27.57
C SER A 31 26.25 -0.91 -28.30
N TYR A 32 26.06 -2.05 -27.62
CA TYR A 32 25.37 -3.21 -28.21
C TYR A 32 23.87 -2.95 -28.42
N GLN A 33 23.21 -2.21 -27.53
CA GLN A 33 21.81 -1.82 -27.72
C GLN A 33 21.63 -0.82 -28.87
N TYR A 34 22.57 0.11 -29.06
CA TYR A 34 22.50 1.07 -30.16
C TYR A 34 22.67 0.45 -31.54
N ASP A 35 23.57 -0.53 -31.70
CA ASP A 35 23.76 -1.21 -32.99
C ASP A 35 22.55 -2.09 -33.36
N THR A 36 21.92 -2.74 -32.37
CA THR A 36 20.75 -3.59 -32.59
C THR A 36 19.49 -2.78 -32.97
N LEU A 37 19.34 -1.56 -32.43
CA LEU A 37 18.26 -0.63 -32.80
C LEU A 37 18.50 0.07 -34.15
N SER A 38 19.77 0.31 -34.50
CA SER A 38 20.16 0.90 -35.79
C SER A 38 19.93 -0.07 -36.96
N GLU A 39 20.16 -1.36 -36.76
CA GLU A 39 19.83 -2.39 -37.77
C GLU A 39 18.33 -2.64 -37.92
N SER A 40 17.53 -2.51 -36.85
CA SER A 40 16.07 -2.69 -36.95
C SER A 40 15.39 -1.53 -37.70
N MET A 41 15.92 -0.30 -37.61
CA MET A 41 15.39 0.86 -38.36
C MET A 41 15.73 0.84 -39.85
N LYS A 42 16.83 0.20 -40.28
CA LYS A 42 17.20 0.11 -41.71
C LYS A 42 16.41 -0.94 -42.50
N CYS A 43 15.65 -1.81 -41.83
CA CYS A 43 14.87 -2.86 -42.48
C CYS A 43 13.42 -2.42 -42.81
N THR A 44 12.91 -1.36 -42.16
CA THR A 44 11.55 -0.86 -42.40
C THR A 44 11.42 0.09 -43.59
N ASP A 45 12.51 0.73 -44.05
CA ASP A 45 12.47 1.67 -45.19
C ASP A 45 12.73 1.02 -46.55
N ARG A 46 13.16 -0.25 -46.61
CA ARG A 46 13.37 -0.96 -47.89
C ARG A 46 12.14 -1.73 -48.41
N GLY A 47 11.03 -1.72 -47.67
CA GLY A 47 9.81 -2.45 -48.00
C GLY A 47 8.73 -1.69 -48.77
N ARG A 48 8.95 -0.42 -49.14
CA ARG A 48 7.89 0.45 -49.70
C ARG A 48 8.14 1.01 -51.12
N GLU A 49 9.13 0.50 -51.85
CA GLU A 49 9.44 0.94 -53.23
C GLU A 49 9.30 -0.15 -54.33
N ALA A 50 8.73 -1.32 -54.02
CA ALA A 50 8.59 -2.40 -54.99
C ALA A 50 7.16 -2.93 -55.12
N THR A 51 6.16 -2.07 -55.37
CA THR A 51 4.83 -2.54 -55.78
C THR A 51 4.03 -1.51 -56.59
N GLU A 52 4.65 -0.77 -57.51
CA GLU A 52 3.90 -0.03 -58.54
C GLU A 52 4.66 -0.06 -59.86
N MET A 53 4.57 -1.17 -60.59
CA MET A 53 4.75 -1.24 -62.05
C MET A 53 4.51 -2.69 -62.51
N SER A 54 3.24 -3.05 -62.74
CA SER A 54 2.84 -4.09 -63.70
C SER A 54 1.33 -4.35 -63.61
N THR A 55 0.55 -3.75 -64.50
CA THR A 55 -0.31 -4.45 -65.47
C THR A 55 -1.43 -3.54 -65.98
N PHE A 56 -1.21 -3.10 -67.21
CA PHE A 56 -2.20 -2.58 -68.13
C PHE A 56 -2.99 -3.76 -68.69
N GLY A 57 -4.32 -3.74 -68.64
CA GLY A 57 -5.16 -4.78 -69.23
C GLY A 57 -6.64 -4.61 -68.90
N GLY A 58 -7.36 -3.93 -69.79
CA GLY A 58 -8.77 -3.62 -69.60
C GLY A 58 -9.74 -4.80 -69.77
N SER A 59 -10.91 -4.70 -69.14
CA SER A 59 -12.18 -5.04 -69.79
C SER A 59 -13.39 -4.65 -68.96
N ARG A 60 -14.38 -4.14 -69.69
CA ARG A 60 -15.76 -3.83 -69.28
C ARG A 60 -16.42 -4.98 -68.51
N ARG A 61 -17.18 -4.66 -67.46
CA ARG A 61 -18.65 -4.89 -67.41
C ARG A 61 -19.31 -4.31 -66.15
N LYS A 62 -20.52 -3.80 -66.38
CA LYS A 62 -21.57 -3.36 -65.46
C LYS A 62 -21.78 -4.31 -64.27
N THR A 63 -22.07 -3.75 -63.10
CA THR A 63 -23.34 -3.93 -62.38
C THR A 63 -23.53 -2.85 -61.31
N ARG A 64 -24.80 -2.66 -60.97
CA ARG A 64 -25.46 -1.56 -60.28
C ARG A 64 -26.05 -2.14 -59.00
N GLN A 65 -25.84 -1.54 -57.83
CA GLN A 65 -26.70 -1.53 -56.62
C GLN A 65 -25.88 -0.91 -55.47
N GLN A 66 -26.17 0.31 -54.99
CA GLN A 66 -27.23 0.69 -54.05
C GLN A 66 -27.15 -0.08 -52.72
N GLY A 67 -26.80 0.63 -51.64
CA GLY A 67 -26.75 0.06 -50.29
C GLY A 67 -26.16 1.03 -49.26
N ASN A 68 -26.91 2.09 -48.94
CA ASN A 68 -26.71 2.87 -47.71
C ASN A 68 -26.87 1.94 -46.49
N ALA A 69 -25.92 2.00 -45.54
CA ALA A 69 -26.20 1.72 -44.14
C ALA A 69 -25.12 2.35 -43.26
N SER A 70 -25.44 3.54 -42.76
CA SER A 70 -24.81 4.15 -41.60
C SER A 70 -25.17 3.31 -40.37
N SER A 71 -24.20 2.67 -39.72
CA SER A 71 -24.37 2.10 -38.37
C SER A 71 -23.36 2.72 -37.41
N SER A 72 -23.77 3.85 -36.85
CA SER A 72 -23.30 4.32 -35.54
C SER A 72 -23.99 3.46 -34.48
N ALA A 73 -23.25 2.64 -33.74
CA ALA A 73 -23.67 2.20 -32.40
C ALA A 73 -22.48 1.64 -31.59
N LYS A 74 -21.90 2.54 -30.78
CA LYS A 74 -21.56 2.35 -29.37
C LYS A 74 -20.79 1.08 -28.99
N ILE A 75 -19.47 1.24 -28.83
CA ILE A 75 -18.66 0.42 -27.92
C ILE A 75 -18.90 0.96 -26.50
N PRO A 76 -19.41 0.17 -25.53
CA PRO A 76 -19.46 0.61 -24.15
C PRO A 76 -18.08 0.45 -23.50
N LEU A 77 -17.33 1.55 -23.41
CA LEU A 77 -16.23 1.70 -22.46
C LEU A 77 -16.81 2.07 -21.10
N SER A 78 -16.98 1.07 -20.23
CA SER A 78 -17.03 1.30 -18.78
C SER A 78 -16.89 -0.01 -18.02
N ILE A 79 -15.66 -0.39 -17.69
CA ILE A 79 -15.38 -1.15 -16.47
C ILE A 79 -14.39 -0.31 -15.66
N SER A 80 -14.89 0.79 -15.10
CA SER A 80 -14.28 1.39 -13.92
C SER A 80 -14.72 0.54 -12.74
N ALA A 81 -13.99 -0.53 -12.47
CA ALA A 81 -14.13 -1.27 -11.24
C ALA A 81 -13.61 -0.38 -10.10
N ALA A 82 -14.51 0.44 -9.54
CA ALA A 82 -14.29 1.11 -8.28
C ALA A 82 -14.07 0.04 -7.22
N VAL A 83 -12.81 -0.20 -6.85
CA VAL A 83 -12.46 -0.94 -5.65
C VAL A 83 -12.91 -0.07 -4.47
N SER A 84 -14.16 -0.26 -4.06
CA SER A 84 -14.64 0.19 -2.75
C SER A 84 -13.89 -0.62 -1.69
N ILE A 85 -12.72 -0.12 -1.28
CA ILE A 85 -12.11 -0.51 -0.01
C ILE A 85 -13.03 0.04 1.07
N LYS A 86 -14.01 -0.76 1.44
CA LYS A 86 -14.80 -0.58 2.65
C LYS A 86 -13.83 -0.74 3.81
N ARG A 87 -13.15 0.35 4.19
CA ARG A 87 -12.44 0.47 5.47
C ARG A 87 -13.50 0.24 6.55
N LYS A 88 -13.65 -1.00 6.96
CA LYS A 88 -14.35 -1.37 8.19
C LYS A 88 -13.47 -0.77 9.28
N ARG A 89 -13.78 0.47 9.69
CA ARG A 89 -13.32 1.05 10.94
C ARG A 89 -13.75 0.08 12.03
N VAL A 90 -12.85 -0.80 12.42
CA VAL A 90 -12.88 -1.40 13.74
C VAL A 90 -12.55 -0.25 14.68
N PRO A 91 -13.41 0.06 15.67
CA PRO A 91 -13.11 1.13 16.61
C PRO A 91 -11.85 0.76 17.39
N LEU A 92 -10.78 1.53 17.19
CA LEU A 92 -9.74 1.63 18.21
C LEU A 92 -10.41 2.19 19.45
N GLY A 93 -10.60 1.34 20.45
CA GLY A 93 -10.89 1.76 21.81
C GLY A 93 -9.72 2.57 22.33
N THR A 94 -9.79 3.90 22.19
CA THR A 94 -9.04 4.85 23.00
C THR A 94 -9.54 4.74 24.43
N ALA A 95 -8.86 3.94 25.25
CA ALA A 95 -8.90 4.07 26.70
C ALA A 95 -7.63 4.84 27.12
N ARG A 96 -7.73 6.17 27.10
CA ARG A 96 -6.81 7.05 27.82
C ARG A 96 -7.63 7.73 28.91
N SER A 97 -7.47 7.28 30.15
CA SER A 97 -7.86 8.04 31.33
C SER A 97 -6.97 7.66 32.51
N ASN A 98 -6.00 8.54 32.76
CA ASN A 98 -5.58 9.05 34.07
C ASN A 98 -6.07 8.31 35.32
N SER A 99 -5.12 7.83 36.12
CA SER A 99 -4.96 8.29 37.51
C SER A 99 -3.65 7.77 38.10
N ASP A 100 -2.63 8.63 38.03
CA ASP A 100 -1.64 8.73 39.11
C ASP A 100 -2.38 9.12 40.38
N GLN A 101 -2.45 8.25 41.39
CA GLN A 101 -2.25 8.65 42.79
C GLN A 101 -2.23 7.43 43.73
N ARG A 102 -1.21 7.39 44.60
CA ARG A 102 -1.16 6.72 45.92
C ARG A 102 -1.19 5.18 45.94
N ARG A 103 -0.02 4.57 46.16
CA ARG A 103 0.48 4.25 47.52
C ARG A 103 1.85 3.56 47.42
N SER A 104 2.87 4.32 47.80
CA SER A 104 4.06 3.82 48.45
C SER A 104 3.67 3.10 49.75
N SER A 105 4.07 1.85 49.93
CA SER A 105 4.27 1.28 51.27
C SER A 105 5.46 0.32 51.25
N LEU A 106 6.55 0.86 51.78
CA LEU A 106 7.73 0.23 52.35
C LEU A 106 7.40 -0.92 53.33
N PRO A 107 8.42 -1.70 53.76
CA PRO A 107 8.27 -3.08 54.19
C PRO A 107 7.67 -3.21 55.58
N ILE A 108 6.99 -4.34 55.82
CA ILE A 108 6.58 -4.76 57.16
C ILE A 108 7.83 -5.15 57.95
N GLN A 109 8.36 -4.19 58.70
CA GLN A 109 9.16 -4.48 59.89
C GLN A 109 8.23 -5.00 60.98
N ALA A 110 8.45 -6.25 61.43
CA ALA A 110 7.83 -6.77 62.63
C ALA A 110 8.52 -6.15 63.86
N ARG A 111 7.90 -5.11 64.42
CA ARG A 111 8.24 -4.56 65.75
C ARG A 111 7.79 -5.54 66.83
N LEU A 112 8.75 -5.87 67.71
CA LEU A 112 8.54 -6.37 69.06
C LEU A 112 7.50 -5.50 69.80
N ILE A 113 6.48 -6.14 70.38
CA ILE A 113 5.64 -5.56 71.43
C ILE A 113 5.55 -6.58 72.57
N TYR A 114 6.28 -6.29 73.64
CA TYR A 114 5.97 -6.73 75.01
C TYR A 114 4.81 -5.86 75.56
N PRO A 115 4.00 -6.41 76.48
CA PRO A 115 3.55 -5.67 77.66
C PRO A 115 4.07 -6.40 78.91
N ILE A 116 4.91 -5.83 79.77
CA ILE A 116 4.62 -4.83 80.82
C ILE A 116 3.21 -4.96 81.43
N LEU A 117 3.14 -5.65 82.58
CA LEU A 117 2.18 -5.43 83.66
C LEU A 117 3.04 -5.23 84.92
N SER A 118 3.42 -4.00 85.27
CA SER A 118 2.72 -3.06 86.17
C SER A 118 2.53 -3.60 87.59
N SER A 119 3.52 -3.30 88.43
CA SER A 119 3.42 -3.25 89.90
C SER A 119 2.69 -1.98 90.35
N SER A 120 2.26 -1.97 91.63
CA SER A 120 1.63 -0.90 92.43
C SER A 120 0.10 -0.82 92.34
N LEU A 121 -0.69 -0.58 93.38
CA LEU A 121 -0.56 -0.52 94.85
C LEU A 121 -1.97 -0.09 95.32
N LEU A 122 -2.57 -0.79 96.28
CA LEU A 122 -3.66 -0.26 97.14
C LEU A 122 -3.68 -1.19 98.37
N GLY A 123 -3.44 -0.78 99.62
CA GLY A 123 -3.41 0.54 100.22
C GLY A 123 -4.56 0.70 101.22
N MET A 124 -4.25 0.61 102.52
CA MET A 124 -5.01 1.05 103.72
C MET A 124 -6.17 0.11 104.16
N ALA A 125 -6.45 -0.12 105.45
CA ALA A 125 -6.21 0.64 106.69
C ALA A 125 -6.14 -0.33 107.90
N ALA A 126 -5.30 -0.11 108.93
CA ALA A 126 -5.61 0.57 110.22
C ALA A 126 -6.68 -0.17 111.05
N ASN A 127 -6.63 -0.47 112.35
CA ASN A 127 -5.83 -0.15 113.56
C ASN A 127 -6.09 -1.37 114.51
N GLU A 128 -5.38 -1.66 115.59
CA GLU A 128 -5.30 -0.88 116.82
C GLU A 128 -4.11 -1.34 117.67
N ASP A 129 -3.35 -0.35 118.13
CA ASP A 129 -2.50 -0.37 119.31
C ASP A 129 -3.31 -0.80 120.54
N ILE A 130 -2.73 -1.66 121.38
CA ILE A 130 -3.09 -1.74 122.79
C ILE A 130 -1.79 -1.77 123.60
N ASP A 131 -1.72 -0.80 124.50
CA ASP A 131 -0.58 -0.36 125.30
C ASP A 131 0.05 -1.41 126.21
N ILE A 132 1.36 -1.23 126.38
CA ILE A 132 2.21 -1.83 127.42
C ILE A 132 2.15 -0.93 128.67
N PRO A 133 1.67 -1.39 129.84
CA PRO A 133 1.90 -0.69 131.10
C PRO A 133 3.04 -1.37 131.88
N ALA A 134 4.11 -0.61 132.09
CA ALA A 134 5.13 -0.91 133.07
C ALA A 134 4.62 -0.61 134.49
N LEU A 135 4.57 -1.60 135.38
CA LEU A 135 4.66 -1.37 136.84
C LEU A 135 5.37 -2.55 137.53
N LYS A 136 6.22 -2.17 138.49
CA LYS A 136 7.26 -2.92 139.21
C LYS A 136 6.71 -3.97 140.22
N PRO A 137 7.58 -4.84 140.78
CA PRO A 137 7.23 -6.12 141.43
C PRO A 137 7.05 -6.01 142.96
N GLN A 138 6.30 -6.95 143.56
CA GLN A 138 6.71 -7.78 144.73
C GLN A 138 5.55 -8.66 145.27
N PRO A 139 5.84 -9.74 146.04
CA PRO A 139 5.18 -11.03 145.92
C PRO A 139 4.26 -11.39 147.09
N SER A 140 3.37 -12.36 146.87
CA SER A 140 2.94 -13.30 147.93
C SER A 140 2.33 -14.57 147.35
N GLN A 141 3.13 -15.64 147.40
CA GLN A 141 2.85 -17.05 147.69
C GLN A 141 1.52 -17.72 147.28
N THR A 142 1.74 -18.94 146.74
CA THR A 142 0.88 -20.14 146.68
C THR A 142 -0.24 -20.18 145.62
N ASP A 143 0.05 -20.77 144.43
CA ASP A 143 -0.57 -22.02 143.94
C ASP A 143 0.05 -22.54 142.60
N GLU A 144 1.36 -22.80 142.54
CA GLU A 144 2.11 -23.11 141.29
C GLU A 144 1.99 -24.57 140.77
N LYS A 145 0.96 -25.33 141.16
CA LYS A 145 0.88 -26.77 140.81
C LYS A 145 -0.19 -27.12 139.76
N GLN A 146 -1.21 -26.29 139.54
CA GLN A 146 -2.27 -26.55 138.55
C GLN A 146 -1.99 -25.93 137.17
N ASP A 147 -1.29 -24.79 137.11
CA ASP A 147 -0.94 -24.12 135.84
C ASP A 147 0.12 -24.88 135.04
N MET A 148 1.05 -25.57 135.70
CA MET A 148 2.08 -26.36 135.02
C MET A 148 1.46 -27.50 134.19
N GLN A 149 0.41 -28.15 134.70
CA GLN A 149 -0.25 -29.28 134.03
C GLN A 149 -1.19 -28.82 132.90
N ARG A 150 -1.86 -27.66 133.06
CA ARG A 150 -2.66 -27.02 132.01
C ARG A 150 -1.78 -26.54 130.85
N ASN A 151 -0.64 -25.90 131.15
CA ASN A 151 0.33 -25.46 130.16
C ASN A 151 0.98 -26.65 129.42
N GLN A 152 1.24 -27.76 130.11
CA GLN A 152 1.73 -28.99 129.47
C GLN A 152 0.72 -29.54 128.46
N SER A 153 -0.57 -29.62 128.82
CA SER A 153 -1.61 -30.09 127.90
C SER A 153 -1.84 -29.16 126.70
N GLN A 154 -1.68 -27.84 126.89
CA GLN A 154 -1.74 -26.87 125.79
C GLN A 154 -0.51 -26.97 124.88
N LEU A 155 0.68 -27.22 125.44
CA LEU A 155 1.89 -27.46 124.67
C LEU A 155 1.81 -28.75 123.86
N ASP A 156 1.25 -29.82 124.41
CA ASP A 156 1.05 -31.08 123.68
C ASP A 156 0.06 -30.91 122.52
N VAL A 157 -1.08 -30.22 122.73
CA VAL A 157 -2.03 -29.88 121.67
C VAL A 157 -1.41 -28.94 120.62
N LEU A 158 -0.57 -27.99 121.05
CA LEU A 158 0.11 -27.07 120.14
C LEU A 158 1.19 -27.81 119.33
N GLN A 159 1.90 -28.76 119.93
CA GLN A 159 2.89 -29.59 119.27
C GLN A 159 2.25 -30.52 118.24
N GLU A 160 1.09 -31.12 118.55
CA GLU A 160 0.30 -31.90 117.60
C GLU A 160 -0.14 -31.05 116.40
N LYS A 161 -0.67 -29.84 116.64
CA LYS A 161 -1.03 -28.88 115.56
C LYS A 161 0.18 -28.43 114.75
N VAL A 162 1.34 -28.23 115.37
CA VAL A 162 2.58 -27.90 114.66
C VAL A 162 3.04 -29.08 113.80
N MET A 163 2.91 -30.32 114.28
CA MET A 163 3.20 -31.51 113.48
C MET A 163 2.22 -31.69 112.32
N GLU A 164 0.93 -31.39 112.51
CA GLU A 164 -0.09 -31.41 111.47
C GLU A 164 0.17 -30.34 110.39
N VAL A 165 0.42 -29.09 110.79
CA VAL A 165 0.78 -28.01 109.87
C VAL A 165 2.08 -28.32 109.12
N LYS A 166 3.07 -28.90 109.81
CA LYS A 166 4.32 -29.33 109.18
C LYS A 166 4.09 -30.46 108.17
N ALA A 167 3.20 -31.42 108.47
CA ALA A 167 2.79 -32.45 107.52
C ALA A 167 1.99 -31.89 106.34
N CYS A 168 1.11 -30.89 106.56
CA CYS A 168 0.39 -30.19 105.49
C CYS A 168 1.33 -29.39 104.58
N ILE A 169 2.31 -28.67 105.15
CA ILE A 169 3.32 -27.92 104.38
C ILE A 169 4.20 -28.88 103.58
N GLN A 170 4.67 -29.96 104.20
CA GLN A 170 5.54 -30.92 103.55
C GLN A 170 4.81 -31.71 102.45
N GLY A 171 3.52 -32.01 102.65
CA GLY A 171 2.65 -32.58 101.61
C GLY A 171 2.42 -31.61 100.44
N SER A 172 2.20 -30.31 100.72
CA SER A 172 2.02 -29.27 99.71
C SER A 172 3.29 -28.97 98.91
N GLU A 173 4.47 -29.06 99.54
CA GLU A 173 5.77 -28.87 98.89
C GLU A 173 6.11 -30.02 97.94
N GLU A 174 5.83 -31.26 98.35
CA GLU A 174 6.02 -32.46 97.51
C GLU A 174 5.10 -32.43 96.27
N ASP A 175 3.88 -31.93 96.42
CA ASP A 175 2.91 -31.77 95.33
C ASP A 175 3.34 -30.69 94.33
N ALA A 176 3.73 -29.50 94.81
CA ALA A 176 4.26 -28.43 93.98
C ALA A 176 5.53 -28.84 93.20
N ARG A 177 6.37 -29.68 93.80
CA ARG A 177 7.57 -30.22 93.13
C ARG A 177 7.22 -31.19 91.99
N LYS A 178 6.17 -32.00 92.14
CA LYS A 178 5.68 -32.89 91.07
C LYS A 178 5.05 -32.11 89.92
N GLU A 179 4.27 -31.07 90.23
CA GLU A 179 3.71 -30.17 89.21
C GLU A 179 4.81 -29.44 88.43
N LEU A 180 5.86 -28.97 89.11
CA LEU A 180 7.00 -28.34 88.47
C LEU A 180 7.74 -29.30 87.53
N ASP A 181 7.92 -30.57 87.93
CA ASP A 181 8.59 -31.59 87.13
C ASP A 181 7.75 -32.01 85.90
N VAL A 182 6.42 -32.09 86.05
CA VAL A 182 5.45 -32.22 84.95
C VAL A 182 5.57 -31.04 83.97
N LEU A 183 5.51 -29.80 84.46
CA LEU A 183 5.61 -28.61 83.63
C LEU A 183 6.95 -28.54 82.90
N TRP A 184 8.05 -28.87 83.57
CA TRP A 184 9.37 -28.93 82.98
C TRP A 184 9.46 -29.96 81.84
N ARG A 185 8.90 -31.16 82.03
CA ARG A 185 8.79 -32.18 80.98
C ARG A 185 7.97 -31.68 79.79
N ARG A 186 6.81 -31.06 80.02
CA ARG A 186 5.99 -30.44 78.96
C ARG A 186 6.74 -29.37 78.18
N VAL A 187 7.43 -28.46 78.87
CA VAL A 187 8.24 -27.40 78.25
C VAL A 187 9.35 -27.99 77.40
N LYS A 188 10.04 -29.03 77.89
CA LYS A 188 11.11 -29.70 77.14
C LYS A 188 10.59 -30.40 75.88
N THR A 189 9.44 -31.06 75.96
CA THR A 189 8.77 -31.67 74.80
C THR A 189 8.35 -30.61 73.79
N THR A 190 7.68 -29.55 74.24
CA THR A 190 7.26 -28.44 73.37
C THR A 190 8.45 -27.77 72.69
N ALA A 191 9.56 -27.54 73.40
CA ALA A 191 10.79 -26.98 72.82
C ALA A 191 11.38 -27.88 71.71
N THR A 192 11.36 -29.20 71.90
CA THR A 192 11.85 -30.18 70.92
C THR A 192 10.97 -30.18 69.67
N LEU A 193 9.64 -30.21 69.85
CA LEU A 193 8.70 -30.19 68.75
C LEU A 193 8.69 -28.86 67.98
N LEU A 194 8.85 -27.73 68.66
CA LEU A 194 9.05 -26.42 68.01
C LEU A 194 10.36 -26.38 67.22
N THR A 195 11.41 -27.04 67.70
CA THR A 195 12.68 -27.16 66.96
C THR A 195 12.51 -27.99 65.68
N TYR A 196 11.73 -29.08 65.73
CA TYR A 196 11.33 -29.84 64.56
C TYR A 196 10.53 -28.99 63.56
N LEU A 197 9.51 -28.26 64.04
CA LEU A 197 8.72 -27.42 63.16
C LEU A 197 9.58 -26.32 62.50
N LYS A 198 10.53 -25.76 63.27
CA LYS A 198 11.50 -24.79 62.77
C LYS A 198 12.44 -25.38 61.72
N SER A 199 12.91 -26.63 61.88
CA SER A 199 13.74 -27.28 60.87
C SER A 199 12.94 -27.59 59.60
N LYS A 200 11.71 -28.10 59.74
CA LYS A 200 10.78 -28.32 58.61
C LYS A 200 10.50 -27.01 57.87
N ALA A 201 10.26 -25.90 58.56
CA ALA A 201 10.09 -24.58 57.96
C ALA A 201 11.29 -24.11 57.14
N ARG A 202 12.51 -24.34 57.64
CA ARG A 202 13.74 -23.98 56.91
C ARG A 202 13.92 -24.79 55.64
N ILE A 203 13.63 -26.09 55.68
CA ILE A 203 13.68 -26.97 54.50
C ILE A 203 12.65 -26.51 53.46
N MET A 204 11.43 -26.21 53.93
CA MET A 204 10.33 -25.74 53.09
C MET A 204 10.55 -24.34 52.48
N ALA A 205 11.36 -23.49 53.11
CA ALA A 205 11.69 -22.16 52.60
C ALA A 205 12.67 -22.19 51.42
N VAL A 206 13.34 -23.31 51.18
CA VAL A 206 14.35 -23.45 50.14
C VAL A 206 13.77 -24.32 49.01
N PRO A 207 13.47 -23.77 47.82
CA PRO A 207 12.70 -24.45 46.79
C PRO A 207 13.23 -25.84 46.39
N HIS A 208 14.54 -25.98 46.19
CA HIS A 208 15.14 -27.26 45.81
C HIS A 208 15.08 -28.31 46.93
N LEU A 209 15.19 -27.90 48.20
CA LEU A 209 15.02 -28.79 49.35
C LEU A 209 13.54 -29.14 49.58
N ALA A 210 12.65 -28.16 49.38
CA ALA A 210 11.21 -28.37 49.38
C ALA A 210 10.77 -29.38 48.32
N HIS A 211 11.35 -29.37 47.12
CA HIS A 211 11.09 -30.39 46.11
C HIS A 211 11.39 -31.79 46.66
N THR A 212 12.58 -31.98 47.24
CA THR A 212 12.98 -33.28 47.82
C THR A 212 12.12 -33.68 49.02
N SER A 213 11.79 -32.73 49.92
CA SER A 213 11.03 -32.99 51.15
C SER A 213 9.55 -33.27 50.88
N CYS A 214 8.97 -32.62 49.87
CA CYS A 214 7.60 -32.87 49.42
C CYS A 214 7.51 -34.08 48.47
N GLY A 215 8.64 -34.70 48.13
CA GLY A 215 8.73 -35.81 47.18
C GLY A 215 8.42 -35.43 45.73
N ILE A 216 8.57 -34.15 45.38
CA ILE A 216 8.33 -33.61 44.04
C ILE A 216 9.55 -33.90 43.16
N LYS A 217 9.34 -34.61 42.05
CA LYS A 217 10.37 -34.95 41.06
C LYS A 217 9.98 -34.38 39.70
N GLN A 218 10.97 -34.02 38.88
CA GLN A 218 10.74 -33.63 37.49
C GLN A 218 10.79 -34.90 36.62
N LEU A 219 9.69 -35.19 35.93
CA LEU A 219 9.58 -36.27 34.97
C LEU A 219 9.52 -35.69 33.56
N GLU A 220 10.38 -36.20 32.67
CA GLU A 220 10.49 -35.74 31.29
C GLU A 220 9.15 -35.94 30.54
N GLY A 221 8.67 -34.89 29.85
CA GLY A 221 7.39 -34.89 29.13
C GLY A 221 6.12 -34.70 29.98
N VAL A 222 6.15 -35.00 31.28
CA VAL A 222 4.99 -34.89 32.20
C VAL A 222 5.10 -33.68 33.13
N GLY A 223 6.31 -33.19 33.40
CA GLY A 223 6.57 -32.05 34.27
C GLY A 223 6.87 -32.45 35.71
N LEU A 224 6.55 -31.59 36.68
CA LEU A 224 6.73 -31.90 38.10
C LEU A 224 5.64 -32.88 38.58
N VAL A 225 6.03 -33.86 39.39
CA VAL A 225 5.19 -34.98 39.83
C VAL A 225 5.42 -35.24 41.33
N ASP A 226 4.36 -35.54 42.08
CA ASP A 226 4.41 -35.84 43.53
C ASP A 226 5.08 -37.20 43.85
N LYS A 227 5.29 -37.48 45.14
CA LYS A 227 5.79 -38.77 45.66
C LYS A 227 5.00 -39.99 45.16
N ASN A 228 3.71 -39.80 44.88
CA ASN A 228 2.79 -40.83 44.39
C ASN A 228 2.73 -40.94 42.85
N GLY A 229 3.56 -40.21 42.12
CA GLY A 229 3.51 -40.21 40.65
C GLY A 229 2.39 -39.35 40.05
N ILE A 230 1.67 -38.58 40.87
CA ILE A 230 0.57 -37.71 40.41
C ILE A 230 1.15 -36.40 39.87
N PRO A 231 0.87 -36.03 38.61
CA PRO A 231 1.34 -34.77 38.05
C PRO A 231 0.74 -33.59 38.79
N LEU A 232 1.58 -32.56 38.96
CA LEU A 232 1.25 -31.31 39.60
C LEU A 232 -0.01 -30.61 39.02
N SER A 233 -0.25 -30.77 37.72
CA SER A 233 -1.45 -30.26 37.03
C SER A 233 -2.77 -30.91 37.48
N GLY A 234 -2.71 -32.08 38.11
CA GLY A 234 -3.86 -32.80 38.66
C GLY A 234 -4.18 -32.44 40.11
N TRP A 235 -3.40 -31.57 40.75
CA TRP A 235 -3.68 -31.15 42.12
C TRP A 235 -4.92 -30.25 42.16
N SER A 236 -5.87 -30.63 43.01
CA SER A 236 -7.07 -29.84 43.26
C SER A 236 -6.67 -28.43 43.75
N LYS A 237 -7.22 -27.41 43.10
CA LYS A 237 -7.05 -26.00 43.49
C LYS A 237 -7.70 -25.68 44.84
N ASN A 238 -8.53 -26.59 45.35
CA ASN A 238 -9.28 -26.46 46.60
C ASN A 238 -8.61 -27.26 47.72
N VAL A 239 -8.38 -26.61 48.86
CA VAL A 239 -7.82 -27.24 50.06
C VAL A 239 -8.90 -28.08 50.69
N ASP A 240 -8.85 -29.40 50.51
CA ASP A 240 -9.62 -30.30 51.36
C ASP A 240 -8.78 -30.59 52.60
N VAL A 241 -9.01 -29.81 53.66
CA VAL A 241 -8.34 -29.92 54.96
C VAL A 241 -8.75 -31.23 55.68
N SER A 242 -9.64 -32.03 55.08
CA SER A 242 -10.25 -33.23 55.67
C SER A 242 -9.43 -34.51 55.52
N SER A 243 -8.33 -34.51 54.75
CA SER A 243 -7.55 -35.70 54.38
C SER A 243 -6.18 -35.83 55.08
N PHE A 244 -6.03 -35.36 56.32
CA PHE A 244 -4.77 -35.46 57.08
C PHE A 244 -4.50 -36.82 57.75
N ASP A 245 -5.14 -37.89 57.27
CA ASP A 245 -4.99 -39.24 57.84
C ASP A 245 -4.01 -40.11 57.02
N SER A 246 -2.82 -39.58 56.74
CA SER A 246 -1.70 -40.40 56.26
C SER A 246 -0.57 -40.36 57.28
N PRO A 247 -0.30 -41.47 58.00
CA PRO A 247 0.81 -41.50 58.93
C PRO A 247 2.12 -41.61 58.14
N ASP A 248 2.98 -40.59 58.21
CA ASP A 248 4.40 -40.78 57.93
C ASP A 248 4.99 -41.49 59.16
N GLU A 249 4.86 -42.81 59.12
CA GLU A 249 4.80 -43.70 60.28
C GLU A 249 6.18 -43.98 60.91
N GLU A 250 7.27 -43.42 60.38
CA GLU A 250 8.63 -43.89 60.71
C GLU A 250 9.44 -43.00 61.67
N SER A 251 9.07 -41.74 61.91
CA SER A 251 9.81 -40.89 62.90
C SER A 251 9.12 -40.72 64.26
N TRP A 252 7.79 -40.83 64.33
CA TRP A 252 7.04 -40.42 65.52
C TRP A 252 6.90 -41.53 66.57
N ILE A 253 6.93 -42.79 66.13
CA ILE A 253 6.82 -43.97 67.02
C ILE A 253 8.01 -44.06 67.98
N VAL A 254 9.16 -43.47 67.62
CA VAL A 254 10.38 -43.52 68.43
C VAL A 254 10.29 -42.64 69.68
N MET A 255 9.60 -41.50 69.62
CA MET A 255 9.48 -40.61 70.81
C MET A 255 8.47 -41.12 71.83
N ASN A 256 7.44 -41.85 71.40
CA ASN A 256 6.38 -42.34 72.29
C ASN A 256 6.81 -43.55 73.15
N ARG A 257 7.91 -44.24 72.80
CA ARG A 257 8.37 -45.46 73.50
C ARG A 257 9.40 -45.24 74.61
N GLN A 258 9.89 -44.01 74.81
CA GLN A 258 11.03 -43.77 75.72
C GLN A 258 10.69 -43.16 77.08
N HIS A 259 9.42 -42.90 77.38
CA HIS A 259 9.06 -42.24 78.65
C HIS A 259 8.36 -43.23 79.59
N GLY A 260 9.13 -43.78 80.52
CA GLY A 260 8.62 -44.55 81.66
C GLY A 260 7.91 -43.62 82.65
N LEU A 261 6.74 -44.06 83.14
CA LEU A 261 5.85 -43.35 84.07
C LEU A 261 5.48 -41.92 83.61
N VAL A 262 4.81 -41.86 82.46
CA VAL A 262 4.09 -40.65 82.01
C VAL A 262 2.73 -40.63 82.71
N ASP A 263 2.43 -39.51 83.35
CA ASP A 263 1.12 -39.23 83.93
C ASP A 263 0.07 -39.10 82.80
N GLU A 264 -1.16 -39.55 83.04
CA GLU A 264 -2.21 -39.63 82.01
C GLU A 264 -2.53 -38.26 81.39
N HIS A 265 -2.41 -37.19 82.19
CA HIS A 265 -2.57 -35.81 81.73
C HIS A 265 -1.40 -35.30 80.86
N ASP A 266 -0.17 -35.81 81.03
CA ASP A 266 0.98 -35.47 80.18
C ASP A 266 0.88 -36.13 78.80
N ALA A 267 0.39 -37.37 78.74
CA ALA A 267 0.19 -38.07 77.48
C ALA A 267 -0.85 -37.36 76.59
N ALA A 268 -1.97 -36.91 77.18
CA ALA A 268 -3.01 -36.16 76.46
C ALA A 268 -2.48 -34.83 75.90
N TYR A 269 -1.75 -34.04 76.71
CA TYR A 269 -1.15 -32.78 76.29
C TYR A 269 -0.15 -32.97 75.14
N ILE A 270 0.73 -33.97 75.25
CA ILE A 270 1.71 -34.27 74.20
C ILE A 270 1.01 -34.72 72.92
N GLY A 271 -0.06 -35.52 73.02
CA GLY A 271 -0.88 -35.93 71.88
C GLY A 271 -1.53 -34.76 71.13
N GLU A 272 -2.12 -33.81 71.85
CA GLU A 272 -2.71 -32.59 71.26
C GLU A 272 -1.66 -31.67 70.62
N MET A 273 -0.50 -31.52 71.27
CA MET A 273 0.61 -30.74 70.74
C MET A 273 1.19 -31.37 69.47
N LEU A 274 1.36 -32.69 69.45
CA LEU A 274 1.79 -33.45 68.26
C LEU A 274 0.78 -33.28 67.11
N LYS A 275 -0.52 -33.42 67.40
CA LYS A 275 -1.58 -33.19 66.41
C LYS A 275 -1.53 -31.78 65.84
N SER A 276 -1.36 -30.77 66.71
CA SER A 276 -1.25 -29.37 66.28
C SER A 276 -0.02 -29.13 65.40
N ILE A 277 1.13 -29.72 65.75
CA ILE A 277 2.38 -29.56 64.99
C ILE A 277 2.32 -30.30 63.66
N GLN A 278 1.70 -31.48 63.63
CA GLN A 278 1.41 -32.21 62.39
C GLN A 278 0.51 -31.39 61.47
N MET A 279 -0.59 -30.83 61.99
CA MET A 279 -1.47 -29.93 61.21
C MET A 279 -0.69 -28.75 60.62
N VAL A 280 0.15 -28.07 61.41
CA VAL A 280 0.95 -26.95 60.89
C VAL A 280 1.95 -27.43 59.84
N ALA A 281 2.61 -28.55 60.08
CA ALA A 281 3.57 -29.16 59.18
C ALA A 281 2.95 -29.53 57.82
N ASP A 282 1.72 -30.04 57.81
CA ASP A 282 1.02 -30.43 56.59
C ASP A 282 0.40 -29.23 55.85
N VAL A 283 -0.07 -28.23 56.58
CA VAL A 283 -0.47 -26.93 56.01
C VAL A 283 0.72 -26.26 55.32
N MET A 284 1.90 -26.30 55.95
CA MET A 284 3.13 -25.78 55.36
C MET A 284 3.52 -26.53 54.08
N GLU A 285 3.46 -27.86 54.09
CA GLU A 285 3.70 -28.67 52.89
C GLU A 285 2.72 -28.30 51.76
N THR A 286 1.42 -28.23 52.06
CA THR A 286 0.36 -27.88 51.09
C THR A 286 0.52 -26.48 50.53
N LEU A 287 0.97 -25.51 51.35
CA LEU A 287 1.26 -24.15 50.89
C LEU A 287 2.43 -24.12 49.93
N VAL A 288 3.54 -24.76 50.28
CA VAL A 288 4.74 -24.85 49.43
C VAL A 288 4.42 -25.53 48.11
N LYS A 289 3.69 -26.64 48.16
CA LYS A 289 3.14 -27.36 47.02
C LYS A 289 2.39 -26.43 46.05
N ARG A 290 1.51 -25.56 46.54
CA ARG A 290 0.80 -24.56 45.71
C ARG A 290 1.68 -23.45 45.18
N VAL A 291 2.66 -22.99 45.95
CA VAL A 291 3.61 -21.97 45.49
C VAL A 291 4.42 -22.50 44.30
N LEU A 292 4.94 -23.73 44.41
CA LEU A 292 5.70 -24.39 43.35
C LEU A 292 4.85 -24.59 42.08
N LEU A 293 3.57 -24.96 42.23
CA LEU A 293 2.62 -24.99 41.12
C LEU A 293 2.52 -23.64 40.41
N ALA A 294 2.21 -22.59 41.16
CA ALA A 294 2.04 -21.26 40.62
C ALA A 294 3.31 -20.73 39.94
N GLU A 295 4.50 -21.03 40.48
CA GLU A 295 5.79 -20.68 39.88
C GLU A 295 6.02 -21.42 38.55
N SER A 296 5.71 -22.72 38.50
CA SER A 296 5.84 -23.52 37.27
C SER A 296 4.86 -23.07 36.18
N GLU A 297 3.60 -22.80 36.54
CA GLU A 297 2.57 -22.28 35.63
C GLU A 297 2.94 -20.88 35.11
N THR A 298 3.45 -20.01 35.98
CA THR A 298 3.94 -18.68 35.59
C THR A 298 5.11 -18.78 34.61
N THR A 299 6.01 -19.74 34.79
CA THR A 299 7.15 -19.94 33.89
C THR A 299 6.70 -20.42 32.52
N ILE A 300 5.79 -21.39 32.47
CA ILE A 300 5.18 -21.87 31.22
C ILE A 300 4.44 -20.74 30.50
N GLU A 301 3.67 -19.94 31.23
CA GLU A 301 2.90 -18.84 30.62
C GLU A 301 3.82 -17.72 30.10
N LYS A 302 4.93 -17.44 30.79
CA LYS A 302 5.99 -16.55 30.26
C LYS A 302 6.56 -17.06 28.95
N GLU A 303 6.85 -18.36 28.85
CA GLU A 303 7.37 -18.97 27.62
C GLU A 303 6.36 -18.88 26.46
N LYS A 304 5.07 -19.13 26.72
CA LYS A 304 4.01 -18.94 25.71
C LYS A 304 3.92 -17.49 25.23
N VAL A 305 4.03 -16.53 26.14
CA VAL A 305 4.03 -15.10 25.79
C VAL A 305 5.24 -14.76 24.92
N THR A 306 6.43 -15.28 25.23
CA THR A 306 7.62 -15.04 24.40
C THR A 306 7.47 -15.65 23.00
N LEU A 307 6.98 -16.89 22.90
CA LEU A 307 6.72 -17.54 21.61
C LEU A 307 5.66 -16.78 20.79
N GLY A 308 4.58 -16.32 21.44
CA GLY A 308 3.56 -15.50 20.80
C GLY A 308 4.10 -14.16 20.29
N GLN A 309 4.98 -13.52 21.06
CA GLN A 309 5.64 -12.27 20.66
C GLN A 309 6.55 -12.46 19.44
N GLU A 310 7.33 -13.55 19.40
CA GLU A 310 8.17 -13.90 18.25
C GLU A 310 7.31 -14.16 17.00
N GLU A 311 6.18 -14.84 17.15
CA GLU A 311 5.26 -15.06 16.03
C GLU A 311 4.61 -13.76 15.52
N ILE A 312 4.24 -12.85 16.42
CA ILE A 312 3.74 -11.52 16.06
C ILE A 312 4.81 -10.74 15.29
N GLN A 313 6.06 -10.74 15.76
CA GLN A 313 7.16 -10.09 15.06
C GLN A 313 7.40 -10.68 13.67
N ARG A 314 7.35 -12.00 13.53
CA ARG A 314 7.47 -12.71 12.25
C ARG A 314 6.36 -12.30 11.28
N LYS A 315 5.10 -12.33 11.74
CA LYS A 315 3.94 -11.91 10.93
C LYS A 315 4.00 -10.42 10.58
N SER A 316 4.47 -9.58 11.50
CA SER A 316 4.67 -8.15 11.25
C SER A 316 5.71 -7.90 10.15
N ALA A 317 6.83 -8.63 10.16
CA ALA A 317 7.85 -8.55 9.12
C ALA A 317 7.30 -9.02 7.75
N GLN A 318 6.52 -10.11 7.74
CA GLN A 318 5.85 -10.58 6.53
C GLN A 318 4.86 -9.55 5.96
N LEU A 319 4.05 -8.91 6.82
CA LEU A 319 3.12 -7.86 6.43
C LEU A 319 3.86 -6.63 5.87
N ALA A 320 4.98 -6.23 6.48
CA ALA A 320 5.80 -5.13 5.98
C ALA A 320 6.35 -5.44 4.57
N ASN A 321 6.83 -6.67 4.35
CA ASN A 321 7.31 -7.10 3.02
C ASN A 321 6.18 -7.12 1.98
N MET A 322 5.01 -7.66 2.34
CA MET A 322 3.84 -7.62 1.45
C MET A 322 3.40 -6.19 1.15
N SER A 323 3.46 -5.29 2.13
CA SER A 323 3.15 -3.87 1.95
C SER A 323 4.10 -3.21 0.96
N MET A 324 5.41 -3.48 1.07
CA MET A 324 6.41 -2.98 0.12
C MET A 324 6.15 -3.49 -1.31
N LYS A 325 5.86 -4.78 -1.46
CA LYS A 325 5.51 -5.37 -2.77
C LYS A 325 4.24 -4.74 -3.37
N LEU A 326 3.24 -4.41 -2.55
CA LEU A 326 2.04 -3.70 -3.02
C LEU A 326 2.36 -2.28 -3.48
N GLU A 327 3.25 -1.57 -2.79
CA GLU A 327 3.70 -0.23 -3.21
C GLU A 327 4.46 -0.27 -4.54
N GLU A 328 5.31 -1.28 -4.75
CA GLU A 328 5.98 -1.51 -6.03
C GLU A 328 4.97 -1.80 -7.16
N MET A 329 3.96 -2.62 -6.89
CA MET A 329 2.88 -2.90 -7.84
C MET A 329 2.08 -1.63 -8.17
N GLU A 330 1.81 -0.76 -7.19
CA GLU A 330 1.14 0.52 -7.41
C GLU A 330 1.98 1.44 -8.31
N ARG A 331 3.28 1.57 -8.04
CA ARG A 331 4.21 2.34 -8.89
C ARG A 331 4.27 1.78 -10.32
N PHE A 332 4.32 0.46 -10.46
CA PHE A 332 4.30 -0.19 -11.78
C PHE A 332 2.99 0.09 -12.55
N ALA A 333 1.85 -0.01 -11.88
CA ALA A 333 0.55 0.29 -12.47
C ALA A 333 0.44 1.76 -12.90
N LEU A 334 0.92 2.69 -12.07
CA LEU A 334 0.99 4.11 -12.40
C LEU A 334 1.88 4.37 -13.63
N GLY A 335 3.06 3.74 -13.69
CA GLY A 335 3.94 3.84 -14.85
C GLY A 335 3.29 3.34 -16.15
N THR A 336 2.65 2.17 -16.09
CA THR A 336 1.94 1.59 -17.25
C THR A 336 0.78 2.48 -17.70
N ASN A 337 0.01 3.02 -16.75
CA ASN A 337 -1.10 3.94 -17.07
C ASN A 337 -0.62 5.26 -17.68
N SER A 338 0.53 5.80 -17.26
CA SER A 338 1.12 6.99 -17.87
C SER A 338 1.42 6.75 -19.35
N ILE A 339 2.08 5.64 -19.67
CA ILE A 339 2.41 5.27 -21.06
C ILE A 339 1.14 5.08 -21.90
N LEU A 340 0.13 4.39 -21.36
CA LEU A 340 -1.15 4.20 -22.05
C LEU A 340 -1.87 5.53 -22.31
N ASN A 341 -1.78 6.50 -21.38
CA ASN A 341 -2.33 7.84 -21.58
C ASN A 341 -1.59 8.61 -22.69
N GLU A 342 -0.27 8.54 -22.72
CA GLU A 342 0.54 9.15 -23.80
C GLU A 342 0.21 8.52 -25.17
N MET A 343 0.12 7.20 -25.23
CA MET A 343 -0.26 6.49 -26.46
C MET A 343 -1.66 6.89 -26.93
N ARG A 344 -2.62 7.01 -26.00
CA ARG A 344 -3.96 7.49 -26.33
C ARG A 344 -3.92 8.90 -26.92
N GLN A 345 -3.18 9.82 -26.30
CA GLN A 345 -3.05 11.18 -26.82
C GLN A 345 -2.44 11.22 -28.22
N ARG A 346 -1.37 10.46 -28.47
CA ARG A 346 -0.76 10.36 -29.81
C ARG A 346 -1.73 9.83 -30.86
N VAL A 347 -2.60 8.88 -30.49
CA VAL A 347 -3.64 8.37 -31.39
C VAL A 347 -4.70 9.44 -31.66
N GLU A 348 -5.13 10.18 -30.64
CA GLU A 348 -6.06 11.32 -30.80
C GLU A 348 -5.47 12.37 -31.76
N ASP A 349 -4.22 12.78 -31.56
CA ASP A 349 -3.51 13.73 -32.41
C ASP A 349 -3.39 13.23 -33.87
N LEU A 350 -3.11 11.93 -34.07
CA LEU A 350 -3.02 11.33 -35.40
C LEU A 350 -4.38 11.30 -36.12
N VAL A 351 -5.46 11.04 -35.38
CA VAL A 351 -6.82 11.09 -35.92
C VAL A 351 -7.15 12.52 -36.35
N GLU A 352 -6.84 13.51 -35.53
CA GLU A 352 -7.02 14.93 -35.87
C GLU A 352 -6.21 15.32 -37.13
N GLU A 353 -4.92 14.96 -37.21
CA GLU A 353 -4.10 15.19 -38.41
C GLU A 353 -4.71 14.52 -39.65
N THR A 354 -5.15 13.26 -39.51
CA THR A 354 -5.79 12.51 -40.60
C THR A 354 -7.07 13.21 -41.08
N THR A 355 -7.88 13.75 -40.17
CA THR A 355 -9.07 14.53 -40.56
C THR A 355 -8.70 15.82 -41.29
N ARG A 356 -7.65 16.52 -40.84
CA ARG A 356 -7.15 17.73 -41.52
C ARG A 356 -6.58 17.44 -42.89
N GLN A 357 -5.87 16.32 -43.06
CA GLN A 357 -5.37 15.87 -44.36
C GLN A 357 -6.51 15.53 -45.31
N ARG A 358 -7.55 14.83 -44.83
CA ARG A 358 -8.74 14.53 -45.63
C ARG A 358 -9.45 15.80 -46.10
N GLN A 359 -9.57 16.80 -45.23
CA GLN A 359 -10.16 18.10 -45.58
C GLN A 359 -9.36 18.80 -46.69
N ARG A 360 -8.03 18.90 -46.53
CA ARG A 360 -7.15 19.48 -47.57
C ARG A 360 -7.22 18.73 -48.90
N ALA A 361 -7.33 17.40 -48.86
CA ALA A 361 -7.49 16.60 -50.07
C ALA A 361 -8.82 16.90 -50.79
N ALA A 362 -9.92 17.07 -50.05
CA ALA A 362 -11.21 17.46 -50.62
C ALA A 362 -11.18 18.87 -51.24
N GLU A 363 -10.51 19.83 -50.60
CA GLU A 363 -10.31 21.19 -51.13
C GLU A 363 -9.49 21.16 -52.44
N ASN A 364 -8.42 20.37 -52.48
CA ASN A 364 -7.61 20.18 -53.69
C ASN A 364 -8.40 19.53 -54.83
N GLU A 365 -9.24 18.54 -54.53
CA GLU A 365 -10.13 17.91 -55.53
C GLU A 365 -11.12 18.92 -56.12
N GLN A 366 -11.66 19.81 -55.29
CA GLN A 366 -12.55 20.88 -55.73
C GLN A 366 -11.83 21.88 -56.64
N GLU A 367 -10.62 22.33 -56.27
CA GLU A 367 -9.84 23.26 -57.07
C GLU A 367 -9.39 22.62 -58.39
N LEU A 368 -8.97 21.35 -58.37
CA LEU A 368 -8.65 20.60 -59.59
C LEU A 368 -9.86 20.49 -60.52
N SER A 369 -11.05 20.23 -59.97
CA SER A 369 -12.30 20.20 -60.74
C SER A 369 -12.67 21.55 -61.34
N ARG A 370 -12.38 22.65 -60.63
CA ARG A 370 -12.55 24.02 -61.13
C ARG A 370 -11.59 24.29 -62.29
N VAL A 371 -10.30 24.07 -62.10
CA VAL A 371 -9.27 24.26 -63.14
C VAL A 371 -9.60 23.45 -64.39
N LYS A 372 -10.04 22.20 -64.23
CA LYS A 372 -10.48 21.36 -65.37
C LYS A 372 -11.62 21.99 -66.17
N ARG A 373 -12.59 22.61 -65.51
CA ARG A 373 -13.70 23.32 -66.16
C ARG A 373 -13.20 24.56 -66.91
N ASP A 374 -12.28 25.29 -66.32
CA ASP A 374 -11.67 26.48 -66.93
C ASP A 374 -10.88 26.10 -68.18
N PHE A 375 -10.14 24.99 -68.15
CA PHE A 375 -9.45 24.44 -69.32
C PHE A 375 -10.40 24.01 -70.43
N GLU A 376 -11.52 23.36 -70.13
CA GLU A 376 -12.49 22.99 -71.17
C GLU A 376 -13.16 24.24 -71.78
N SER A 377 -13.41 25.27 -70.96
CA SER A 377 -13.92 26.56 -71.43
C SER A 377 -12.91 27.26 -72.35
N LEU A 378 -11.64 27.29 -71.96
CA LEU A 378 -10.55 27.83 -72.76
C LEU A 378 -10.39 27.08 -74.09
N LYS A 379 -10.48 25.75 -74.07
CA LYS A 379 -10.45 24.92 -75.27
C LYS A 379 -11.61 25.24 -76.22
N SER A 380 -12.82 25.44 -75.70
CA SER A 380 -13.97 25.88 -76.50
C SER A 380 -13.72 27.27 -77.12
N TYR A 381 -13.16 28.20 -76.35
CA TYR A 381 -12.80 29.54 -76.82
C TYR A 381 -11.76 29.50 -77.95
N VAL A 382 -10.69 28.72 -77.79
CA VAL A 382 -9.66 28.54 -78.84
C VAL A 382 -10.26 27.92 -80.10
N SER A 383 -11.13 26.92 -79.98
CA SER A 383 -11.84 26.35 -81.14
C SER A 383 -12.68 27.39 -81.87
N SER A 384 -13.37 28.27 -81.13
CA SER A 384 -14.13 29.39 -81.73
C SER A 384 -13.21 30.37 -82.46
N LEU A 385 -12.07 30.74 -81.86
CA LEU A 385 -11.07 31.60 -82.50
C LEU A 385 -10.49 30.98 -83.78
N ILE A 386 -10.27 29.65 -83.80
CA ILE A 386 -9.84 28.94 -85.00
C ILE A 386 -10.89 29.07 -86.10
N SER A 387 -12.17 28.86 -85.81
CA SER A 387 -13.26 29.02 -86.79
C SER A 387 -13.38 30.46 -87.32
N VAL A 388 -13.20 31.47 -86.45
CA VAL A 388 -13.14 32.88 -86.88
C VAL A 388 -11.97 33.12 -87.82
N ARG A 389 -10.77 32.62 -87.47
CA ARG A 389 -9.58 32.70 -88.33
C ARG A 389 -9.81 32.04 -89.69
N GLU A 390 -10.41 30.87 -89.73
CA GLU A 390 -10.72 30.17 -90.99
C GLU A 390 -11.70 30.97 -91.86
N THR A 391 -12.71 31.59 -91.26
CA THR A 391 -13.65 32.47 -91.94
C THR A 391 -12.94 33.70 -92.52
N LEU A 392 -12.06 34.35 -91.74
CA LEU A 392 -11.27 35.50 -92.19
C LEU A 392 -10.30 35.12 -93.32
N LEU A 393 -9.63 33.97 -93.24
CA LEU A 393 -8.78 33.48 -94.31
C LEU A 393 -9.57 33.17 -95.60
N SER A 394 -10.82 32.73 -95.47
CA SER A 394 -11.72 32.52 -96.61
C SER A 394 -12.12 33.85 -97.25
N SER A 395 -12.53 34.85 -96.45
CA SER A 395 -12.85 36.17 -96.97
C SER A 395 -11.65 36.83 -97.63
N GLU A 396 -10.45 36.71 -97.05
CA GLU A 396 -9.22 37.22 -97.64
C GLU A 396 -8.98 36.67 -99.05
N LYS A 397 -9.17 35.35 -99.25
CA LYS A 397 -9.08 34.74 -100.59
C LYS A 397 -10.13 35.28 -101.57
N GLN A 398 -11.33 35.60 -101.09
CA GLN A 398 -12.37 36.23 -101.90
C GLN A 398 -11.97 37.65 -102.29
N PHE A 399 -11.42 38.44 -101.36
CA PHE A 399 -10.92 39.79 -101.63
C PHE A 399 -9.81 39.76 -102.69
N GLN A 400 -8.83 38.86 -102.56
CA GLN A 400 -7.77 38.68 -103.57
C GLN A 400 -8.34 38.31 -104.96
N SER A 401 -9.43 37.55 -104.99
CA SER A 401 -10.10 37.21 -106.26
C SER A 401 -10.79 38.44 -106.86
N ILE A 402 -11.41 39.27 -106.01
CA ILE A 402 -12.04 40.54 -106.41
C ILE A 402 -10.98 41.54 -106.90
N GLU A 403 -9.84 41.65 -106.23
CA GLU A 403 -8.72 42.52 -106.65
C GLU A 403 -8.22 42.17 -108.06
N LYS A 404 -8.04 40.88 -108.37
CA LYS A 404 -7.67 40.44 -109.73
C LYS A 404 -8.72 40.79 -110.79
N LEU A 405 -10.00 40.75 -110.43
CA LEU A 405 -11.07 41.19 -111.32
C LEU A 405 -11.05 42.71 -111.53
N PHE A 406 -10.76 43.48 -110.48
CA PHE A 406 -10.56 44.93 -110.59
C PHE A 406 -9.35 45.28 -111.45
N GLU A 407 -8.23 44.61 -111.27
CA GLU A 407 -7.02 44.83 -112.08
C GLU A 407 -7.31 44.60 -113.57
N ARG A 408 -7.96 43.48 -113.91
CA ARG A 408 -8.42 43.19 -115.29
C ARG A 408 -9.42 44.23 -115.80
N LEU A 409 -10.31 44.73 -114.94
CA LEU A 409 -11.26 45.77 -115.32
C LEU A 409 -10.56 47.10 -115.64
N VAL A 410 -9.56 47.48 -114.85
CA VAL A 410 -8.73 48.66 -115.08
C VAL A 410 -7.97 48.52 -116.39
N GLU A 411 -7.29 47.39 -116.63
CA GLU A 411 -6.61 47.10 -117.90
C GLU A 411 -7.56 47.22 -119.10
N LYS A 412 -8.78 46.66 -118.99
CA LYS A 412 -9.76 46.74 -120.07
C LYS A 412 -10.27 48.16 -120.28
N THR A 413 -10.41 48.94 -119.20
CA THR A 413 -10.83 50.34 -119.27
C THR A 413 -9.76 51.19 -119.94
N THR A 414 -8.47 51.01 -119.60
CA THR A 414 -7.37 51.74 -120.25
C THR A 414 -7.22 51.35 -121.72
N GLN A 415 -7.39 50.07 -122.06
CA GLN A 415 -7.44 49.62 -123.46
C GLN A 415 -8.57 50.31 -124.24
N LEU A 416 -9.79 50.30 -123.70
CA LEU A 416 -10.96 50.92 -124.35
C LEU A 416 -10.80 52.44 -124.49
N GLU A 417 -10.22 53.13 -123.51
CA GLU A 417 -9.91 54.56 -123.62
C GLU A 417 -8.88 54.83 -124.74
N GLY A 418 -7.87 53.97 -124.89
CA GLY A 418 -6.91 54.02 -125.99
C GLY A 418 -7.55 53.81 -127.37
N GLU A 419 -8.38 52.77 -127.51
CA GLU A 419 -9.15 52.51 -128.74
C GLU A 419 -10.10 53.68 -129.07
N LYS A 420 -10.73 54.28 -128.06
CA LYS A 420 -11.57 55.47 -128.21
C LYS A 420 -10.74 56.67 -128.69
N MET A 421 -9.61 56.99 -128.07
CA MET A 421 -8.73 58.08 -128.50
C MET A 421 -8.23 57.89 -129.94
N GLN A 422 -7.90 56.65 -130.34
CA GLN A 422 -7.51 56.32 -131.71
C GLN A 422 -8.67 56.59 -132.69
N LYS A 423 -9.88 56.10 -132.38
CA LYS A 423 -11.07 56.34 -133.21
C LYS A 423 -11.43 57.82 -133.29
N GLU A 424 -11.34 58.57 -132.19
CA GLU A 424 -11.55 60.03 -132.18
C GLU A 424 -10.53 60.79 -133.04
N ALA A 425 -9.27 60.31 -133.11
CA ALA A 425 -8.26 60.87 -134.01
C ALA A 425 -8.56 60.56 -135.48
N GLU A 426 -9.00 59.33 -135.79
CA GLU A 426 -9.42 58.94 -137.13
C GLU A 426 -10.63 59.77 -137.62
N VAL A 427 -11.64 59.96 -136.76
CA VAL A 427 -12.80 60.81 -137.05
C VAL A 427 -12.36 62.25 -137.33
N ARG A 428 -11.46 62.84 -136.55
CA ARG A 428 -10.91 64.19 -136.81
C ARG A 428 -10.21 64.27 -138.17
N LYS A 429 -9.37 63.28 -138.51
CA LYS A 429 -8.71 63.21 -139.81
C LYS A 429 -9.72 63.13 -140.97
N LEU A 430 -10.74 62.28 -140.83
CA LEU A 430 -11.82 62.18 -141.82
C LEU A 430 -12.61 63.49 -141.94
N MET A 431 -12.85 64.20 -140.82
CA MET A 431 -13.47 65.53 -140.84
C MET A 431 -12.60 66.56 -141.57
N GLU A 432 -11.29 66.62 -141.32
CA GLU A 432 -10.36 67.50 -142.03
C GLU A 432 -10.32 67.21 -143.53
N GLU A 433 -10.28 65.93 -143.91
CA GLU A 433 -10.34 65.51 -145.30
C GLU A 433 -11.68 65.86 -145.96
N ASN A 434 -12.80 65.70 -145.25
CA ASN A 434 -14.12 66.07 -145.73
C ASN A 434 -14.20 67.59 -145.99
N VAL A 435 -13.74 68.43 -145.05
CA VAL A 435 -13.66 69.89 -145.24
C VAL A 435 -12.80 70.24 -146.46
N ARG A 436 -11.64 69.57 -146.63
CA ARG A 436 -10.78 69.77 -147.81
C ARG A 436 -11.50 69.40 -149.10
N LEU A 437 -12.19 68.25 -149.14
CA LEU A 437 -12.96 67.81 -150.29
C LEU A 437 -14.13 68.75 -150.60
N SER A 438 -14.87 69.23 -149.59
CA SER A 438 -15.91 70.25 -149.77
C SER A 438 -15.32 71.54 -150.36
N SER A 439 -14.18 72.04 -149.86
CA SER A 439 -13.54 73.23 -150.44
C SER A 439 -13.10 73.03 -151.89
N LEU A 440 -12.70 71.81 -152.27
CA LEU A 440 -12.35 71.45 -153.63
C LEU A 440 -13.60 71.35 -154.51
N LEU A 441 -14.69 70.79 -153.97
CA LEU A 441 -16.00 70.75 -154.61
C LEU A 441 -16.48 72.18 -154.88
N ASP A 442 -16.49 73.07 -153.88
CA ASP A 442 -16.87 74.48 -154.04
C ASP A 442 -16.04 75.18 -155.12
N LYS A 443 -14.71 74.95 -155.16
CA LYS A 443 -13.84 75.47 -156.23
C LYS A 443 -14.25 74.94 -157.60
N LYS A 444 -14.60 73.65 -157.70
CA LYS A 444 -15.01 73.03 -158.96
C LYS A 444 -16.40 73.49 -159.39
N GLU A 445 -17.33 73.65 -158.47
CA GLU A 445 -18.64 74.26 -158.71
C GLU A 445 -18.50 75.72 -159.16
N ALA A 446 -17.65 76.51 -158.52
CA ALA A 446 -17.35 77.88 -158.94
C ALA A 446 -16.70 77.92 -160.34
N GLN A 447 -15.76 77.02 -160.64
CA GLN A 447 -15.18 76.87 -161.98
C GLN A 447 -16.25 76.50 -163.02
N LEU A 448 -17.15 75.56 -162.70
CA LEU A 448 -18.25 75.17 -163.57
C LEU A 448 -19.24 76.32 -163.80
N LEU A 449 -19.59 77.07 -162.76
CA LEU A 449 -20.44 78.26 -162.88
C LEU A 449 -19.78 79.34 -163.74
N ALA A 450 -18.48 79.61 -163.55
CA ALA A 450 -17.74 80.56 -164.37
C ALA A 450 -17.65 80.10 -165.84
N LEU A 451 -17.42 78.80 -166.09
CA LEU A 451 -17.46 78.22 -167.43
C LEU A 451 -18.86 78.32 -168.04
N ASN A 452 -19.90 78.05 -167.26
CA ASN A 452 -21.29 78.17 -167.68
C ASN A 452 -21.65 79.62 -168.05
N GLU A 453 -21.20 80.61 -167.26
CA GLU A 453 -21.34 82.03 -167.60
C GLU A 453 -20.49 82.43 -168.81
N GLN A 454 -19.28 81.91 -168.96
CA GLN A 454 -18.49 82.09 -170.20
C GLN A 454 -19.23 81.52 -171.42
N CYS A 455 -19.80 80.32 -171.33
CA CYS A 455 -20.62 79.74 -172.39
C CYS A 455 -21.85 80.61 -172.69
N LYS A 456 -22.51 81.19 -171.68
CA LYS A 456 -23.59 82.18 -171.89
C LYS A 456 -23.10 83.45 -172.58
N VAL A 457 -21.96 84.03 -172.18
CA VAL A 457 -21.37 85.23 -172.83
C VAL A 457 -20.93 84.91 -174.26
N MET A 458 -20.35 83.74 -174.51
CA MET A 458 -20.05 83.28 -175.87
C MET A 458 -21.32 83.12 -176.71
N ALA A 459 -22.41 82.61 -176.13
CA ALA A 459 -23.71 82.55 -176.81
C ALA A 459 -24.30 83.95 -177.09
N LEU A 460 -24.13 84.91 -176.17
CA LEU A 460 -24.59 86.31 -176.33
C LEU A 460 -23.71 87.14 -177.28
N ASN A 461 -22.41 86.87 -177.34
CA ASN A 461 -21.48 87.51 -178.29
C ASN A 461 -21.63 86.92 -179.70
N ALA A 462 -21.99 85.63 -179.82
CA ALA A 462 -22.37 85.01 -181.09
C ALA A 462 -23.73 85.52 -181.61
N SER A 463 -24.58 86.08 -180.74
CA SER A 463 -25.83 86.73 -181.17
C SER A 463 -25.71 88.25 -181.42
N ASN A 464 -24.50 88.81 -181.39
CA ASN A 464 -24.22 90.24 -181.63
C ASN A 464 -23.15 90.51 -182.74
N MET A 465 -22.88 89.52 -183.61
CA MET A 465 -22.19 89.71 -184.89
C MET A 465 -23.01 89.15 -186.05
#